data_AF-A0A963JT67-F1
#
_entry.id   AF-A0A963JT67-F1
#
_cell.length_a   1.000
_cell.length_b   1.000
_cell.length_c   1.000
_cell.angle_alpha   90.00
_cell.angle_beta   90.00
_cell.angle_gamma   90.00
#
_symmetry.space_group_name_H-M   'P 1'
#
loop_
_entity.id
_entity.type
_entity.pdbx_description
1 polymer ?
#
loop_
_entity_poly.entity_id
_entity_poly.type
_entity_poly.pdbx_seq_one_letter_code
_entity_poly.pdbx_strand_id
1 'polypeptide(L)'
;MKQQTLAMAADAQSGFEQHRKPTRRDEFLMTMDALVPWAALCDEIAPHYPKAGNGRPPIGLERMLRIHFIQHWFNLADLACEEALYDSASLRRFV
;
A
#
# COMPACT_ATOMS: atom_id res chain seq x y z
N MET A 1 5.72 -38.50 -17.81
CA MET A 1 5.51 -37.16 -18.41
C MET A 1 4.65 -36.35 -17.45
N LYS A 2 5.21 -35.35 -16.77
CA LYS A 2 4.45 -34.43 -15.91
C LYS A 2 4.18 -33.18 -16.73
N GLN A 3 2.91 -32.90 -17.04
CA GLN A 3 2.50 -31.63 -17.63
C GLN A 3 2.80 -30.52 -16.63
N GLN A 4 3.65 -29.57 -17.02
CA GLN A 4 3.84 -28.31 -16.32
C GLN A 4 2.76 -27.35 -16.79
N THR A 5 1.87 -26.97 -15.87
CA THR A 5 0.79 -26.02 -16.10
C THR A 5 1.36 -24.63 -16.35
N LEU A 6 0.96 -23.99 -17.46
CA LEU A 6 1.31 -22.64 -17.93
C LEU A 6 0.83 -21.49 -17.01
N ALA A 7 0.39 -21.77 -15.78
CA ALA A 7 -0.11 -20.77 -14.85
C ALA A 7 1.00 -19.92 -14.17
N MET A 8 2.28 -20.26 -14.37
CA MET A 8 3.43 -19.51 -13.85
C MET A 8 3.86 -18.32 -14.75
N ALA A 9 2.92 -17.73 -15.49
CA ALA A 9 3.15 -16.55 -16.32
C ALA A 9 2.50 -15.27 -15.76
N ALA A 10 2.02 -15.28 -14.51
CA ALA A 10 1.45 -14.09 -13.87
C ALA A 10 2.50 -13.03 -13.49
N ASP A 11 3.80 -13.37 -13.48
CA ASP A 11 4.89 -12.44 -13.13
C ASP A 11 5.63 -11.86 -14.35
N ALA A 12 5.01 -11.89 -15.53
CA ALA A 12 5.57 -11.25 -16.74
C ALA A 12 5.48 -9.71 -16.73
N GLN A 13 5.03 -9.09 -15.64
CA GLN A 13 5.01 -7.62 -15.50
C GLN A 13 6.35 -7.05 -14.99
N SER A 14 7.28 -7.89 -14.48
CA SER A 14 8.52 -7.40 -13.85
C SER A 14 9.56 -6.85 -14.84
N GLY A 15 9.66 -7.43 -16.05
CA GLY A 15 10.73 -7.07 -17.00
C GLY A 15 10.67 -5.63 -17.53
N PHE A 16 9.46 -5.12 -17.77
CA PHE A 16 9.25 -3.75 -18.26
C PHE A 16 9.15 -2.72 -17.11
N GLU A 17 8.73 -3.13 -15.92
CA GLU A 17 8.67 -2.25 -14.74
C GLU A 17 10.07 -1.85 -14.23
N GLN A 18 11.07 -2.73 -14.36
CA GLN A 18 12.46 -2.44 -13.93
C GLN A 18 13.11 -1.28 -14.70
N HIS A 19 12.66 -1.00 -15.93
CA HIS A 19 13.21 0.04 -16.80
C HIS A 19 12.28 1.25 -16.96
N ARG A 20 11.17 1.26 -16.21
CA ARG A 20 10.19 2.34 -16.27
C ARG A 20 10.71 3.56 -15.53
N LYS A 21 10.58 4.73 -16.15
CA LYS A 21 10.84 6.01 -15.46
C LYS A 21 9.84 6.19 -14.32
N PRO A 22 10.28 6.57 -13.11
CA PRO A 22 9.37 6.81 -12.00
C PRO A 22 8.37 7.90 -12.40
N THR A 23 7.11 7.69 -12.05
CA THR A 23 6.09 8.72 -12.24
C THR A 23 6.19 9.77 -11.13
N ARG A 24 5.60 10.95 -11.34
CA ARG A 24 5.49 11.97 -10.29
C ARG A 24 4.84 11.44 -9.01
N ARG A 25 3.91 10.48 -9.15
CA ARG A 25 3.28 9.82 -8.00
C ARG A 25 4.28 8.93 -7.26
N ASP A 26 5.09 8.17 -7.97
CA ASP A 26 6.14 7.33 -7.36
C ASP A 26 7.15 8.20 -6.59
N GLU A 27 7.62 9.27 -7.21
CA GLU A 27 8.56 10.22 -6.58
C GLU A 27 7.95 10.88 -5.33
N PHE A 28 6.69 11.29 -5.39
CA PHE A 28 5.98 11.85 -4.25
C PHE A 28 5.86 10.84 -3.11
N LEU A 29 5.42 9.62 -3.40
CA LEU A 29 5.24 8.56 -2.40
C LEU A 29 6.59 8.17 -1.77
N MET A 30 7.66 8.03 -2.56
CA MET A 30 9.00 7.78 -2.04
C MET A 30 9.49 8.91 -1.13
N THR A 31 9.25 10.16 -1.53
CA THR A 31 9.65 11.32 -0.72
C THR A 31 8.88 11.35 0.60
N MET A 32 7.57 11.11 0.56
CA MET A 32 6.76 11.09 1.78
C MET A 32 7.08 9.90 2.68
N ASP A 33 7.38 8.72 2.12
CA ASP A 33 7.79 7.55 2.89
C ASP A 33 9.05 7.84 3.73
N ALA A 34 9.99 8.60 3.16
CA ALA A 34 11.21 9.00 3.85
C ALA A 34 11.02 10.17 4.84
N LEU A 35 10.09 11.09 4.57
CA LEU A 35 9.89 12.29 5.38
C LEU A 35 8.97 12.07 6.59
N VAL A 36 7.96 11.20 6.46
CA VAL A 36 6.98 10.97 7.52
C VAL A 36 7.59 10.07 8.60
N PRO A 37 7.56 10.46 9.89
CA PRO A 37 8.11 9.66 10.98
C PRO A 37 7.13 8.54 11.39
N TRP A 38 6.97 7.53 10.54
CA TRP A 38 5.96 6.47 10.69
C TRP A 38 5.99 5.77 12.05
N ALA A 39 7.18 5.41 12.53
CA ALA A 39 7.34 4.71 13.81
C ALA A 39 6.82 5.56 14.98
N ALA A 40 7.24 6.82 15.06
CA ALA A 40 6.80 7.74 16.12
C ALA A 40 5.28 7.97 16.05
N LEU A 41 4.71 8.14 14.85
CA LEU A 41 3.26 8.27 14.70
C LEU A 41 2.52 6.99 15.12
N CYS A 42 3.07 5.82 14.77
CA CYS A 42 2.49 4.55 15.20
C CYS A 42 2.54 4.39 16.72
N ASP A 43 3.64 4.77 17.37
CA ASP A 43 3.78 4.69 18.83
C ASP A 43 2.73 5.56 19.55
N GLU A 44 2.47 6.77 19.05
CA GLU A 44 1.44 7.66 19.60
C GLU A 44 0.01 7.14 19.37
N ILE A 45 -0.25 6.46 18.24
CA ILE A 45 -1.60 5.96 17.90
C ILE A 45 -1.87 4.58 18.51
N ALA A 46 -0.84 3.76 18.73
CA ALA A 46 -0.95 2.38 19.18
C ALA A 46 -1.84 2.17 20.43
N PRO A 47 -1.83 3.04 21.46
CA PRO A 47 -2.72 2.91 22.61
C PRO A 47 -4.22 2.99 22.27
N HIS A 48 -4.56 3.68 21.18
CA HIS A 48 -5.92 3.95 20.74
C HIS A 48 -6.38 3.02 19.60
N TYR A 49 -5.45 2.30 18.98
CA TYR A 49 -5.78 1.44 17.84
C TYR A 49 -6.53 0.18 18.28
N PRO A 50 -7.54 -0.28 17.51
CA PRO A 50 -8.30 -1.48 17.87
C PRO A 50 -7.38 -2.69 18.07
N LYS A 51 -7.63 -3.42 19.16
CA LYS A 51 -6.98 -4.70 19.44
C LYS A 51 -7.81 -5.83 18.88
N ALA A 52 -7.15 -6.91 18.47
CA ALA A 52 -7.85 -8.11 18.02
C ALA A 52 -8.77 -8.64 19.13
N GLY A 53 -10.02 -8.89 18.79
CA GLY A 53 -11.01 -9.55 19.65
C GLY A 53 -11.65 -10.72 18.90
N ASN A 54 -12.91 -11.05 19.22
CA ASN A 54 -13.64 -12.16 18.59
C ASN A 54 -14.19 -11.83 17.18
N GLY A 55 -13.91 -10.64 16.64
CA GLY A 55 -14.41 -10.16 15.34
C GLY A 55 -13.36 -10.24 14.22
N ARG A 56 -13.63 -9.55 13.10
CA ARG A 56 -12.64 -9.38 12.03
C ARG A 56 -11.40 -8.69 12.61
N PRO A 57 -10.19 -9.26 12.44
CA PRO A 57 -8.99 -8.64 12.95
C PRO A 57 -8.81 -7.25 12.29
N PRO A 58 -8.40 -6.24 13.07
CA PRO A 58 -8.07 -4.94 12.52
C PRO A 58 -6.89 -5.09 11.55
N ILE A 59 -6.84 -4.20 10.56
CA ILE A 59 -5.69 -4.09 9.66
C ILE A 59 -4.47 -3.64 10.49
N GLY A 60 -3.24 -3.94 10.05
CA GLY A 60 -2.04 -3.47 10.77
C GLY A 60 -2.03 -1.94 10.90
N LEU A 61 -1.63 -1.42 12.06
CA LEU A 61 -1.67 0.01 12.37
C LEU A 61 -0.95 0.87 11.33
N GLU A 62 0.31 0.56 11.03
CA GLU A 62 1.10 1.33 10.05
C GLU A 62 0.45 1.30 8.66
N ARG A 63 -0.06 0.14 8.25
CA ARG A 63 -0.76 -0.01 6.96
C ARG A 63 -1.99 0.88 6.91
N MET A 64 -2.81 0.88 7.96
CA MET A 64 -4.00 1.74 8.04
C MET A 64 -3.63 3.22 8.07
N LEU A 65 -2.55 3.57 8.77
CA LEU A 65 -2.03 4.93 8.80
C LEU A 65 -1.61 5.38 7.40
N ARG A 66 -0.86 4.57 6.65
CA ARG A 66 -0.46 4.86 5.27
C ARG A 66 -1.68 5.06 4.35
N ILE A 67 -2.75 4.27 4.53
CA ILE A 67 -4.03 4.44 3.81
C ILE A 67 -4.62 5.83 4.09
N HIS A 68 -4.71 6.24 5.36
CA HIS A 68 -5.24 7.55 5.73
C HIS A 68 -4.40 8.71 5.16
N PHE A 69 -3.08 8.56 5.11
CA PHE A 69 -2.22 9.56 4.48
C PHE A 69 -2.44 9.63 2.97
N ILE A 70 -2.61 8.50 2.26
CA ILE A 70 -3.01 8.49 0.85
C ILE A 70 -4.35 9.19 0.64
N GLN A 71 -5.35 8.88 1.48
CA GLN A 71 -6.66 9.53 1.43
C GLN A 71 -6.51 11.04 1.53
N HIS A 72 -5.69 11.52 2.47
CA HIS A 72 -5.48 12.95 2.67
C HIS A 72 -4.73 13.61 1.52
N TRP A 73 -3.60 13.05 1.08
CA TRP A 73 -2.75 13.65 0.03
C TRP A 73 -3.43 13.69 -1.34
N PHE A 74 -4.26 12.69 -1.65
CA PHE A 74 -4.95 12.60 -2.94
C PHE A 74 -6.43 12.99 -2.86
N ASN A 75 -6.89 13.47 -1.69
CA ASN A 75 -8.28 13.88 -1.44
C ASN A 75 -9.30 12.78 -1.82
N LEU A 76 -9.05 11.56 -1.36
CA LEU A 76 -9.87 10.39 -1.64
C LEU A 76 -10.78 10.06 -0.46
N ALA A 77 -12.05 9.82 -0.74
CA ALA A 77 -12.97 9.17 0.19
C ALA A 77 -12.62 7.68 0.36
N ASP A 78 -13.22 7.00 1.34
CA ASP A 78 -12.95 5.59 1.64
C ASP A 78 -13.07 4.67 0.42
N LEU A 79 -14.19 4.73 -0.29
CA LEU A 79 -14.42 3.92 -1.48
C LEU A 79 -13.40 4.23 -2.59
N ALA A 80 -13.14 5.51 -2.85
CA ALA A 80 -12.20 5.93 -3.89
C ALA A 80 -10.75 5.53 -3.56
N CYS A 81 -10.40 5.49 -2.27
CA CYS A 81 -9.09 5.01 -1.85
C CYS A 81 -8.96 3.50 -2.03
N GLU A 82 -10.01 2.73 -1.72
CA GLU A 82 -10.03 1.30 -1.97
C GLU A 82 -9.87 0.99 -3.47
N GLU A 83 -10.63 1.67 -4.34
CA GLU A 83 -10.50 1.54 -5.80
C GLU A 83 -9.10 1.92 -6.28
N ALA A 84 -8.55 3.03 -5.80
CA ALA A 84 -7.21 3.47 -6.15
C ALA A 84 -6.13 2.46 -5.73
N LEU A 85 -6.31 1.77 -4.60
CA LEU A 85 -5.43 0.69 -4.17
C LEU A 85 -5.58 -0.56 -5.06
N TYR A 86 -6.76 -0.89 -5.57
CA TYR A 86 -6.87 -2.01 -6.52
C TYR A 86 -6.15 -1.69 -7.85
N ASP A 87 -6.33 -0.47 -8.37
CA ASP A 87 -5.87 -0.10 -9.71
C ASP A 87 -4.40 0.32 -9.78
N SER A 88 -3.83 0.83 -8.68
CA SER A 88 -2.48 1.41 -8.69
C SER A 88 -1.45 0.54 -7.98
N ALA A 89 -0.52 -0.03 -8.75
CA ALA A 89 0.63 -0.74 -8.18
C ALA A 89 1.52 0.16 -7.29
N SER A 90 1.62 1.46 -7.59
CA SER A 90 2.41 2.39 -6.78
C SER A 90 1.81 2.60 -5.39
N LEU A 91 0.49 2.75 -5.30
CA LEU A 91 -0.20 2.93 -4.01
C LEU A 91 -0.17 1.64 -3.20
N ARG A 92 -0.31 0.47 -3.85
CA ARG A 92 -0.17 -0.84 -3.17
C ARG A 92 1.23 -1.10 -2.64
N ARG A 93 2.28 -0.64 -3.33
CA ARG A 93 3.67 -0.77 -2.85
C ARG A 93 3.95 0.17 -1.68
N PHE A 94 3.29 1.33 -1.66
CA PHE A 94 3.46 2.30 -0.60
C PHE A 94 2.76 1.89 0.70
N VAL A 95 1.59 1.23 0.63
CA VAL A 95 0.80 0.80 1.80
C VAL A 95 1.21 -0.57 2.33
#